data_AF-A0A0A8L5N8-F1
#
_entry.id   AF-A0A0A8L5N8-F1
#
_cell.length_a   1.000
_cell.length_b   1.000
_cell.length_c   1.000
_cell.angle_alpha   90.00
_cell.angle_beta   90.00
_cell.angle_gamma   90.00
#
_symmetry.space_group_name_H-M   'P 1'
#
loop_
_entity.id
_entity.type
_entity.pdbx_description
1 polymer ?
#
loop_
_entity_poly.entity_id
_entity_poly.type
_entity_poly.pdbx_seq_one_letter_code
_entity_poly.pdbx_strand_id
1 'polypeptide(L)'
;MSESQSEYDLGVTCDMHVHLRDGPMCQLVTPTVKEGGVSVAYVMPNLQPPVTTLGRVQEYKATLESLAPETTFLMSFYLCKDLTPELIHEAAKAGAIQGVKCYPAGVTTNSSQGVDPNDFSGFYPLFKALEEEGIVLNLHGEKPSVAGEEEDIHVLNAEESFLPALRKLHADFPELKIVLEHCTTAAAIQTIEDINRDVKDPSDIRVAATITAHHLSLTIDDWAGNPINFCKPVAKLPSDKRALVKAATSGKPYFFFGSDSAPHPIESKSKHVGVCAGVFSQSLAIPYLAEVFESQGKLANLKSFVSDAPLSFYAFDTEKVKSKQTVIIFKKTTVVPETITNGDGLKVAPFKAGDELHWAVRWK
;
A
#
# COMPACT_ATOMS: atom_id res chain seq x y z
N MET A 1 -10.97 -6.59 -40.73
CA MET A 1 -11.81 -5.93 -39.71
C MET A 1 -10.83 -5.34 -38.72
N SER A 2 -10.84 -4.02 -38.55
CA SER A 2 -9.82 -3.29 -37.79
C SER A 2 -9.77 -3.78 -36.34
N GLU A 3 -8.60 -4.21 -35.89
CA GLU A 3 -8.28 -4.34 -34.46
C GLU A 3 -8.49 -2.96 -33.82
N SER A 4 -9.65 -2.77 -33.18
CA SER A 4 -9.93 -1.53 -32.47
C SER A 4 -9.04 -1.47 -31.24
N GLN A 5 -7.99 -0.64 -31.33
CA GLN A 5 -7.24 0.01 -30.26
C GLN A 5 -7.78 -0.26 -28.85
N SER A 6 -7.29 -1.29 -28.16
CA SER A 6 -7.62 -1.55 -26.77
C SER A 6 -6.69 -0.76 -25.84
N GLU A 7 -6.67 0.56 -26.00
CA GLU A 7 -6.00 1.47 -25.08
C GLU A 7 -7.03 2.00 -24.06
N TYR A 8 -6.65 2.08 -22.79
CA TYR A 8 -7.51 2.64 -21.73
C TYR A 8 -6.78 3.76 -21.02
N ASP A 9 -7.44 4.91 -20.93
CA ASP A 9 -6.95 6.06 -20.17
C ASP A 9 -7.36 5.92 -18.69
N LEU A 10 -6.37 5.74 -17.82
CA LEU A 10 -6.54 5.63 -16.39
C LEU A 10 -6.44 6.99 -15.68
N GLY A 11 -6.07 8.06 -16.40
CA GLY A 11 -5.91 9.40 -15.85
C GLY A 11 -4.74 9.50 -14.87
N VAL A 12 -4.98 10.16 -13.73
CA VAL A 12 -4.02 10.30 -12.63
C VAL A 12 -4.11 9.07 -11.74
N THR A 13 -3.19 8.14 -11.94
CA THR A 13 -3.13 6.89 -11.15
C THR A 13 -2.43 7.09 -9.81
N CYS A 14 -2.84 6.31 -8.83
CA CYS A 14 -2.36 6.38 -7.47
C CYS A 14 -1.95 5.00 -6.96
N ASP A 15 -0.85 4.97 -6.22
CA ASP A 15 -0.43 3.85 -5.39
C ASP A 15 -0.37 4.35 -3.94
N MET A 16 -1.35 3.95 -3.13
CA MET A 16 -1.48 4.47 -1.77
C MET A 16 -0.65 3.69 -0.74
N HIS A 17 0.33 2.88 -1.16
CA HIS A 17 1.22 2.17 -0.25
C HIS A 17 2.60 1.84 -0.88
N VAL A 18 3.56 2.75 -0.83
CA VAL A 18 4.91 2.53 -1.40
C VAL A 18 6.04 2.57 -0.36
N HIS A 19 7.04 1.70 -0.54
CA HIS A 19 8.29 1.76 0.22
C HIS A 19 9.47 2.09 -0.69
N LEU A 20 9.96 3.33 -0.61
CA LEU A 20 11.06 3.79 -1.45
C LEU A 20 12.43 3.69 -0.77
N ARG A 21 12.47 3.32 0.51
CA ARG A 21 13.71 3.12 1.29
C ARG A 21 14.57 4.40 1.30
N ASP A 22 15.87 4.25 1.54
CA ASP A 22 16.84 5.34 1.57
C ASP A 22 18.11 4.95 0.78
N GLY A 23 19.00 5.89 0.54
CA GLY A 23 20.32 5.67 -0.07
C GLY A 23 20.26 5.04 -1.48
N PRO A 24 21.16 4.11 -1.81
CA PRO A 24 21.23 3.49 -3.14
C PRO A 24 19.94 2.77 -3.56
N MET A 25 19.21 2.18 -2.60
CA MET A 25 17.92 1.54 -2.92
C MET A 25 16.89 2.58 -3.35
N CYS A 26 16.82 3.72 -2.67
CA CYS A 26 15.93 4.82 -3.02
C CYS A 26 16.20 5.37 -4.42
N GLN A 27 17.48 5.54 -4.77
CA GLN A 27 17.89 5.96 -6.11
C GLN A 27 17.45 4.97 -7.19
N LEU A 28 17.53 3.67 -6.90
CA LEU A 28 17.13 2.61 -7.83
C LEU A 28 15.60 2.54 -8.01
N VAL A 29 14.82 2.61 -6.94
CA VAL A 29 13.39 2.26 -6.98
C VAL A 29 12.45 3.46 -7.13
N THR A 30 12.86 4.67 -6.75
CA THR A 30 11.99 5.85 -6.83
C THR A 30 11.55 6.17 -8.28
N PRO A 31 12.44 6.12 -9.29
CA PRO A 31 12.02 6.32 -10.69
C PRO A 31 11.00 5.28 -11.18
N THR A 32 11.05 4.06 -10.61
CA THR A 32 10.18 2.95 -11.02
C THR A 32 8.70 3.19 -10.70
N VAL A 33 8.38 4.15 -9.83
CA VAL A 33 6.99 4.60 -9.58
C VAL A 33 6.34 5.07 -10.89
N LYS A 34 7.01 5.98 -11.60
CA LYS A 34 6.53 6.48 -12.89
C LYS A 34 6.58 5.38 -13.96
N GLU A 35 7.63 4.57 -14.00
CA GLU A 35 7.76 3.46 -14.96
C GLU A 35 6.63 2.44 -14.83
N GLY A 36 6.20 2.14 -13.60
CA GLY A 36 5.08 1.25 -13.32
C GLY A 36 3.70 1.83 -13.59
N GLY A 37 3.61 3.09 -14.05
CA GLY A 37 2.37 3.78 -14.37
C GLY A 37 1.67 4.39 -13.15
N VAL A 38 2.42 4.89 -12.16
CA VAL A 38 1.88 5.56 -10.97
C VAL A 38 2.21 7.05 -11.00
N SER A 39 1.20 7.92 -10.83
CA SER A 39 1.37 9.39 -10.81
C SER A 39 1.49 9.95 -9.38
N VAL A 40 0.70 9.39 -8.46
CA VAL A 40 0.64 9.79 -7.05
C VAL A 40 1.02 8.60 -6.17
N ALA A 41 2.01 8.78 -5.31
CA ALA A 41 2.50 7.71 -4.43
C ALA A 41 2.45 8.13 -2.97
N TYR A 42 1.79 7.33 -2.13
CA TYR A 42 1.79 7.52 -0.67
C TYR A 42 2.94 6.75 -0.02
N VAL A 43 3.93 7.49 0.46
CA VAL A 43 5.22 6.98 0.90
C VAL A 43 5.18 6.59 2.37
N MET A 44 5.50 5.32 2.63
CA MET A 44 5.52 4.74 3.97
C MET A 44 6.76 5.15 4.79
N PRO A 45 6.66 5.28 6.13
CA PRO A 45 7.64 6.01 6.95
C PRO A 45 8.61 5.13 7.75
N ASN A 46 8.62 3.82 7.52
CA ASN A 46 9.41 2.82 8.28
C ASN A 46 10.89 2.76 7.86
N LEU A 47 11.52 3.92 7.70
CA LEU A 47 12.97 4.03 7.52
C LEU A 47 13.71 3.72 8.84
N GLN A 48 15.03 3.71 8.81
CA GLN A 48 15.87 3.66 10.02
C GLN A 48 16.72 4.94 10.10
N PRO A 49 16.50 5.82 11.10
CA PRO A 49 15.36 5.84 12.03
C PRO A 49 14.02 6.10 11.31
N PRO A 50 12.87 5.76 11.94
CA PRO A 50 11.56 6.03 11.37
C PRO A 50 11.34 7.53 11.13
N VAL A 51 10.42 7.87 10.21
CA VAL A 51 10.10 9.27 9.92
C VAL A 51 9.09 9.78 10.95
N THR A 52 9.59 10.52 11.96
CA THR A 52 8.81 10.99 13.12
C THR A 52 8.98 12.47 13.41
N THR A 53 9.65 13.22 12.53
CA THR A 53 9.89 14.66 12.70
C THR A 53 9.61 15.43 11.41
N LEU A 54 9.20 16.70 11.55
CA LEU A 54 8.88 17.55 10.42
C LEU A 54 10.06 17.75 9.45
N GLY A 55 11.25 18.02 9.98
CA GLY A 55 12.46 18.17 9.15
C GLY A 55 12.77 16.92 8.33
N ARG A 56 12.70 15.74 8.96
CA ARG A 56 13.01 14.46 8.29
C ARG A 56 12.04 14.16 7.16
N VAL A 57 10.74 14.40 7.34
CA VAL A 57 9.75 14.13 6.27
C VAL A 57 9.91 15.09 5.09
N GLN A 58 10.25 16.35 5.36
CA GLN A 58 10.50 17.37 4.32
C GLN A 58 11.77 17.05 3.52
N GLU A 59 12.87 16.72 4.20
CA GLU A 59 14.13 16.30 3.56
C GLU A 59 13.95 15.03 2.72
N TYR A 60 13.20 14.06 3.26
CA TYR A 60 12.91 12.82 2.53
C TYR A 60 12.09 13.10 1.29
N LYS A 61 11.01 13.90 1.39
CA LYS A 61 10.21 14.31 0.23
C LYS A 61 11.05 15.03 -0.82
N ALA A 62 11.91 15.97 -0.42
CA ALA A 62 12.79 16.69 -1.34
C ALA A 62 13.74 15.76 -2.08
N THR A 63 14.27 14.74 -1.38
CA THR A 63 15.12 13.69 -1.99
C THR A 63 14.34 12.91 -3.04
N LEU A 64 13.12 12.46 -2.73
CA LEU A 64 12.27 11.71 -3.66
C LEU A 64 11.89 12.55 -4.88
N GLU A 65 11.52 13.82 -4.68
CA GLU A 65 11.19 14.75 -5.77
C GLU A 65 12.40 15.04 -6.67
N SER A 66 13.63 15.00 -6.13
CA SER A 66 14.84 15.13 -6.97
C SER A 66 15.08 13.91 -7.86
N LEU A 67 14.70 12.71 -7.39
CA LEU A 67 14.87 11.44 -8.11
C LEU A 67 13.76 11.20 -9.12
N ALA A 68 12.54 11.69 -8.85
CA ALA A 68 11.38 11.55 -9.71
C ALA A 68 10.56 12.86 -9.74
N PRO A 69 11.01 13.88 -10.48
CA PRO A 69 10.43 15.24 -10.44
C PRO A 69 8.99 15.33 -10.96
N GLU A 70 8.54 14.33 -11.71
CA GLU A 70 7.19 14.26 -12.26
C GLU A 70 6.23 13.42 -11.41
N THR A 71 6.72 12.77 -10.34
CA THR A 71 5.91 11.96 -9.43
C THR A 71 5.42 12.81 -8.27
N THR A 72 4.15 12.68 -7.92
CA THR A 72 3.56 13.36 -6.76
C THR A 72 3.72 12.49 -5.52
N PHE A 73 4.47 12.95 -4.53
CA PHE A 73 4.66 12.23 -3.28
C PHE A 73 3.76 12.76 -2.15
N LEU A 74 2.93 11.87 -1.63
CA LEU A 74 2.20 12.05 -0.39
C LEU A 74 2.99 11.39 0.74
N MET A 75 3.21 12.10 1.84
CA MET A 75 4.12 11.63 2.88
C MET A 75 3.38 11.22 4.14
N SER A 76 4.05 10.47 5.01
CA SER A 76 3.48 9.98 6.25
C SER A 76 4.47 10.07 7.42
N PHE A 77 3.92 10.08 8.64
CA PHE A 77 4.69 9.79 9.84
C PHE A 77 4.50 8.36 10.31
N TYR A 78 5.52 7.84 10.98
CA TYR A 78 5.47 6.57 11.68
C TYR A 78 4.82 6.75 13.04
N LEU A 79 3.76 5.99 13.35
CA LEU A 79 3.13 6.03 14.67
C LEU A 79 4.08 5.48 15.75
N CYS A 80 4.57 6.35 16.62
CA CYS A 80 5.39 5.97 17.78
C CYS A 80 5.10 6.89 18.98
N LYS A 81 5.70 6.57 20.12
CA LYS A 81 5.53 7.31 21.39
C LYS A 81 6.11 8.72 21.37
N ASP A 82 6.96 9.04 20.38
CA ASP A 82 7.57 10.37 20.25
C ASP A 82 6.67 11.37 19.50
N LEU A 83 5.62 10.90 18.83
CA LEU A 83 4.65 11.79 18.18
C LEU A 83 3.77 12.47 19.23
N THR A 84 3.51 13.76 19.02
CA THR A 84 2.58 14.54 19.85
C THR A 84 1.47 15.16 18.99
N PRO A 85 0.30 15.47 19.57
CA PRO A 85 -0.75 16.21 18.88
C PRO A 85 -0.26 17.52 18.26
N GLU A 86 0.61 18.26 18.96
CA GLU A 86 1.16 19.53 18.48
C GLU A 86 1.95 19.35 17.17
N LEU A 87 2.75 18.27 17.08
CA LEU A 87 3.48 17.95 15.86
C LEU A 87 2.54 17.58 14.70
N ILE A 88 1.41 16.93 14.98
CA ILE A 88 0.39 16.64 13.95
C ILE A 88 -0.19 17.94 13.40
N HIS A 89 -0.61 18.85 14.26
CA HIS A 89 -1.13 20.17 13.84
C HIS A 89 -0.06 20.97 13.06
N GLU A 90 1.20 20.93 13.50
CA GLU A 90 2.31 21.60 12.81
C GLU A 90 2.53 21.00 11.40
N ALA A 91 2.58 19.68 11.29
CA ALA A 91 2.77 18.99 10.02
C ALA A 91 1.56 19.17 9.06
N ALA A 92 0.34 19.20 9.60
CA ALA A 92 -0.88 19.50 8.86
C ALA A 92 -0.83 20.91 8.26
N LYS A 93 -0.53 21.91 9.09
CA LYS A 93 -0.38 23.32 8.67
C LYS A 93 0.71 23.51 7.62
N ALA A 94 1.80 22.75 7.71
CA ALA A 94 2.87 22.76 6.72
C ALA A 94 2.52 22.01 5.42
N GLY A 95 1.41 21.25 5.39
CA GLY A 95 1.08 20.33 4.29
C GLY A 95 2.10 19.21 4.12
N ALA A 96 2.84 18.89 5.19
CA ALA A 96 4.01 18.02 5.13
C ALA A 96 3.66 16.53 5.06
N ILE A 97 2.50 16.13 5.60
CA ILE A 97 2.01 14.74 5.64
C ILE A 97 0.55 14.66 5.22
N GLN A 98 0.15 13.47 4.76
CA GLN A 98 -1.23 13.12 4.44
C GLN A 98 -1.76 11.99 5.34
N GLY A 99 -0.88 11.36 6.12
CA GLY A 99 -1.29 10.33 7.06
C GLY A 99 -0.23 9.94 8.08
N VAL A 100 -0.63 9.08 9.00
CA VAL A 100 0.22 8.44 10.00
C VAL A 100 0.05 6.92 9.87
N LYS A 101 1.16 6.21 9.68
CA LYS A 101 1.16 4.75 9.51
C LYS A 101 1.51 4.06 10.82
N CYS A 102 0.58 3.22 11.26
CA CYS A 102 0.71 2.31 12.37
C CYS A 102 1.33 0.98 11.93
N TYR A 103 2.37 0.56 12.67
CA TYR A 103 2.94 -0.78 12.60
C TYR A 103 2.83 -1.43 13.98
N PRO A 104 2.15 -2.58 14.11
CA PRO A 104 2.22 -3.39 15.32
C PRO A 104 3.65 -3.89 15.57
N ALA A 105 4.09 -3.81 16.83
CA ALA A 105 5.47 -4.02 17.20
C ALA A 105 5.99 -5.41 16.78
N GLY A 106 7.07 -5.45 16.00
CA GLY A 106 7.74 -6.69 15.60
C GLY A 106 7.06 -7.52 14.49
N VAL A 107 5.92 -7.06 13.96
CA VAL A 107 5.14 -7.84 12.98
C VAL A 107 5.73 -7.81 11.56
N THR A 108 6.47 -6.76 11.20
CA THR A 108 7.05 -6.58 9.85
C THR A 108 8.38 -5.80 9.84
N THR A 109 8.93 -5.55 8.65
CA THR A 109 10.19 -4.81 8.44
C THR A 109 10.17 -3.45 9.15
N ASN A 110 11.18 -3.19 9.99
CA ASN A 110 11.38 -1.96 10.77
C ASN A 110 10.20 -1.60 11.70
N SER A 111 9.48 -2.60 12.21
CA SER A 111 8.35 -2.40 13.13
C SER A 111 8.73 -2.49 14.63
N SER A 112 10.02 -2.54 15.00
CA SER A 112 10.42 -2.73 16.40
C SER A 112 10.03 -1.57 17.33
N GLN A 113 9.84 -0.37 16.80
CA GLN A 113 9.34 0.81 17.52
C GLN A 113 7.81 0.97 17.44
N GLY A 114 7.13 -0.06 16.96
CA GLY A 114 5.70 -0.07 16.71
C GLY A 114 4.85 -0.11 17.98
N VAL A 115 3.54 -0.22 17.78
CA VAL A 115 2.53 -0.15 18.85
C VAL A 115 2.07 -1.54 19.29
N ASP A 116 1.54 -1.65 20.50
CA ASP A 116 0.76 -2.83 20.91
C ASP A 116 -0.70 -2.61 20.51
N PRO A 117 -1.24 -3.35 19.52
CA PRO A 117 -2.62 -3.15 19.08
C PRO A 117 -3.66 -3.71 20.05
N ASN A 118 -3.26 -4.35 21.16
CA ASN A 118 -4.18 -4.73 22.23
C ASN A 118 -4.67 -3.51 23.03
N ASP A 119 -3.87 -2.44 23.09
CA ASP A 119 -4.26 -1.19 23.73
C ASP A 119 -3.75 0.04 22.97
N PHE A 120 -4.68 0.65 22.22
CA PHE A 120 -4.44 1.89 21.50
C PHE A 120 -4.65 3.14 22.37
N SER A 121 -5.13 3.03 23.61
CA SER A 121 -5.59 4.17 24.43
C SER A 121 -4.53 5.26 24.60
N GLY A 122 -3.25 4.87 24.72
CA GLY A 122 -2.12 5.80 24.82
C GLY A 122 -1.96 6.72 23.60
N PHE A 123 -2.51 6.36 22.43
CA PHE A 123 -2.46 7.14 21.20
C PHE A 123 -3.74 7.93 20.89
N TYR A 124 -4.77 7.84 21.73
CA TYR A 124 -6.05 8.52 21.50
C TYR A 124 -5.93 10.04 21.35
N PRO A 125 -5.09 10.75 22.14
CA PRO A 125 -4.86 12.18 21.91
C PRO A 125 -4.33 12.47 20.51
N LEU A 126 -3.48 11.58 19.97
CA LEU A 126 -2.95 11.72 18.62
C LEU A 126 -4.04 11.47 17.58
N PHE A 127 -4.83 10.40 17.72
CA PHE A 127 -5.92 10.09 16.79
C PHE A 127 -6.98 11.18 16.73
N LYS A 128 -7.24 11.85 17.85
CA LYS A 128 -8.09 13.04 17.87
C LYS A 128 -7.50 14.17 17.01
N ALA A 129 -6.20 14.45 17.14
CA ALA A 129 -5.55 15.46 16.29
C ALA A 129 -5.56 15.06 14.80
N LEU A 130 -5.43 13.77 14.47
CA LEU A 130 -5.58 13.29 13.09
C LEU A 130 -7.00 13.54 12.56
N GLU A 131 -8.02 13.26 13.37
CA GLU A 131 -9.43 13.50 13.02
C GLU A 131 -9.71 14.99 12.78
N GLU A 132 -9.24 15.87 13.68
CA GLU A 132 -9.39 17.32 13.60
C GLU A 132 -8.72 17.91 12.33
N GLU A 133 -7.57 17.38 11.93
CA GLU A 133 -6.81 17.84 10.75
C GLU A 133 -7.15 17.09 9.45
N GLY A 134 -8.03 16.09 9.51
CA GLY A 134 -8.37 15.25 8.35
C GLY A 134 -7.21 14.40 7.83
N ILE A 135 -6.24 14.08 8.69
CA ILE A 135 -5.06 13.25 8.37
C ILE A 135 -5.43 11.77 8.49
N VAL A 136 -5.03 10.96 7.50
CA VAL A 136 -5.40 9.54 7.42
C VAL A 136 -4.61 8.69 8.42
N LEU A 137 -5.28 7.78 9.13
CA LEU A 137 -4.64 6.71 9.90
C LEU A 137 -4.52 5.44 9.06
N ASN A 138 -3.29 5.04 8.73
CA ASN A 138 -3.02 3.82 7.98
C ASN A 138 -2.64 2.69 8.94
N LEU A 139 -3.29 1.54 8.84
CA LEU A 139 -3.09 0.42 9.76
C LEU A 139 -2.47 -0.77 9.05
N HIS A 140 -1.26 -1.18 9.47
CA HIS A 140 -0.85 -2.57 9.29
C HIS A 140 -1.66 -3.43 10.26
N GLY A 141 -2.81 -3.94 9.82
CA GLY A 141 -3.78 -4.56 10.71
C GLY A 141 -3.50 -6.03 11.03
N GLU A 142 -2.42 -6.33 11.75
CA GLU A 142 -2.11 -7.66 12.27
C GLU A 142 -1.79 -7.59 13.77
N LYS A 143 -2.40 -8.43 14.61
CA LYS A 143 -1.92 -8.60 15.98
C LYS A 143 -0.55 -9.33 16.00
N PRO A 144 0.39 -8.94 16.89
CA PRO A 144 1.61 -9.72 17.12
C PRO A 144 1.29 -11.16 17.48
N SER A 145 2.16 -12.08 17.07
CA SER A 145 2.00 -13.49 17.39
C SER A 145 2.13 -13.75 18.89
N VAL A 146 1.21 -14.54 19.41
CA VAL A 146 1.15 -14.96 20.82
C VAL A 146 0.92 -16.46 20.82
N ALA A 147 1.79 -17.20 21.51
CA ALA A 147 1.62 -18.62 21.75
C ALA A 147 1.32 -18.81 23.25
N GLY A 148 0.04 -18.71 23.61
CA GLY A 148 -0.45 -18.87 24.98
C GLY A 148 -1.52 -19.95 25.08
N GLU A 149 -1.98 -20.24 26.31
CA GLU A 149 -3.06 -21.20 26.54
C GLU A 149 -4.45 -20.63 26.18
N GLU A 150 -4.63 -19.31 26.28
CA GLU A 150 -5.92 -18.64 26.08
C GLU A 150 -6.12 -18.09 24.65
N GLU A 151 -5.04 -17.68 23.98
CA GLU A 151 -5.05 -17.21 22.59
C GLU A 151 -3.83 -17.75 21.83
N ASP A 152 -4.08 -18.19 20.59
CA ASP A 152 -3.06 -18.58 19.62
C ASP A 152 -3.14 -17.68 18.40
N ILE A 153 -2.26 -16.67 18.35
CA ILE A 153 -2.15 -15.72 17.24
C ILE A 153 -0.91 -16.05 16.42
N HIS A 154 -1.13 -16.33 15.14
CA HIS A 154 -0.11 -16.68 14.18
C HIS A 154 -0.38 -15.98 12.83
N VAL A 155 0.56 -16.04 11.89
CA VAL A 155 0.50 -15.28 10.62
C VAL A 155 -0.77 -15.50 9.79
N LEU A 156 -1.49 -16.61 9.98
CA LEU A 156 -2.75 -16.89 9.28
C LEU A 156 -3.98 -16.19 9.87
N ASN A 157 -4.03 -15.95 11.18
CA ASN A 157 -5.21 -15.37 11.87
C ASN A 157 -4.90 -13.99 12.49
N ALA A 158 -3.66 -13.50 12.42
CA ALA A 158 -3.26 -12.22 12.97
C ALA A 158 -4.07 -11.03 12.42
N GLU A 159 -4.40 -11.06 11.11
CA GLU A 159 -5.23 -10.02 10.49
C GLU A 159 -6.67 -10.05 10.99
N GLU A 160 -7.27 -11.25 11.04
CA GLU A 160 -8.63 -11.42 11.55
C GLU A 160 -8.74 -11.03 13.03
N SER A 161 -7.72 -11.37 13.82
CA SER A 161 -7.62 -11.01 15.23
C SER A 161 -7.48 -9.50 15.47
N PHE A 162 -7.09 -8.73 14.45
CA PHE A 162 -7.00 -7.27 14.52
C PHE A 162 -8.33 -6.57 14.22
N LEU A 163 -9.28 -7.22 13.53
CA LEU A 163 -10.55 -6.61 13.10
C LEU A 163 -11.39 -6.01 14.25
N PRO A 164 -11.43 -6.60 15.48
CA PRO A 164 -12.07 -5.94 16.62
C PRO A 164 -11.46 -4.58 16.97
N ALA A 165 -10.13 -4.44 16.86
CA ALA A 165 -9.45 -3.17 17.12
C ALA A 165 -9.78 -2.12 16.05
N LEU A 166 -9.85 -2.51 14.76
CA LEU A 166 -10.32 -1.64 13.69
C LEU A 166 -11.74 -1.11 13.97
N ARG A 167 -12.68 -2.00 14.32
CA ARG A 167 -14.07 -1.62 14.62
C ARG A 167 -14.14 -0.67 15.82
N LYS A 168 -13.34 -0.93 16.86
CA LYS A 168 -13.25 -0.06 18.03
C LYS A 168 -12.71 1.33 17.68
N LEU A 169 -11.61 1.41 16.92
CA LEU A 169 -11.04 2.69 16.50
C LEU A 169 -12.03 3.51 15.68
N HIS A 170 -12.74 2.88 14.73
CA HIS A 170 -13.77 3.57 13.96
C HIS A 170 -14.96 4.02 14.83
N ALA A 171 -15.38 3.21 15.80
CA ALA A 171 -16.46 3.59 16.71
C ALA A 171 -16.07 4.76 17.63
N ASP A 172 -14.82 4.80 18.08
CA ASP A 172 -14.31 5.83 18.99
C ASP A 172 -13.97 7.14 18.23
N PHE A 173 -13.61 7.05 16.95
CA PHE A 173 -13.26 8.18 16.06
C PHE A 173 -14.03 8.08 14.73
N PRO A 174 -15.34 8.42 14.72
CA PRO A 174 -16.20 8.18 13.56
C PRO A 174 -15.87 9.07 12.35
N GLU A 175 -15.23 10.23 12.53
CA GLU A 175 -14.83 11.12 11.43
C GLU A 175 -13.38 10.91 10.98
N LEU A 176 -12.59 10.15 11.73
CA LEU A 176 -11.23 9.80 11.34
C LEU A 176 -11.25 8.90 10.11
N LYS A 177 -10.50 9.31 9.07
CA LYS A 177 -10.23 8.46 7.92
C LYS A 177 -9.22 7.38 8.28
N ILE A 178 -9.61 6.12 8.15
CA ILE A 178 -8.80 4.95 8.46
C ILE A 178 -8.65 4.09 7.20
N VAL A 179 -7.43 3.62 6.93
CA VAL A 179 -7.17 2.62 5.89
C VAL A 179 -6.66 1.34 6.56
N LEU A 180 -7.40 0.24 6.40
CA LEU A 180 -6.85 -1.09 6.67
C LEU A 180 -5.98 -1.48 5.47
N GLU A 181 -4.67 -1.36 5.66
CA GLU A 181 -3.72 -1.59 4.57
C GLU A 181 -3.69 -3.05 4.13
N HIS A 182 -3.36 -3.26 2.85
CA HIS A 182 -2.99 -4.55 2.22
C HIS A 182 -3.79 -5.74 2.79
N CYS A 183 -5.11 -5.67 2.71
CA CYS A 183 -5.99 -6.74 3.21
C CYS A 183 -5.65 -8.08 2.55
N THR A 184 -5.67 -9.15 3.33
CA THR A 184 -5.27 -10.49 2.86
C THR A 184 -6.26 -11.61 3.19
N THR A 185 -7.31 -11.35 3.98
CA THR A 185 -8.35 -12.31 4.38
C THR A 185 -9.71 -11.96 3.80
N ALA A 186 -10.55 -12.99 3.60
CA ALA A 186 -11.97 -12.78 3.36
C ALA A 186 -12.68 -12.08 4.54
N ALA A 187 -12.23 -12.32 5.77
CA ALA A 187 -12.78 -11.70 6.98
C ALA A 187 -12.57 -10.16 7.01
N ALA A 188 -11.40 -9.68 6.61
CA ALA A 188 -11.12 -8.26 6.46
C ALA A 188 -11.99 -7.63 5.38
N ILE A 189 -12.10 -8.26 4.21
CA ILE A 189 -12.99 -7.79 3.13
C ILE A 189 -14.44 -7.67 3.63
N GLN A 190 -14.97 -8.69 4.29
CA GLN A 190 -16.33 -8.66 4.84
C GLN A 190 -16.48 -7.55 5.89
N THR A 191 -15.48 -7.34 6.74
CA THR A 191 -15.51 -6.27 7.75
C THR A 191 -15.53 -4.88 7.14
N ILE A 192 -14.74 -4.63 6.10
CA ILE A 192 -14.77 -3.35 5.36
C ILE A 192 -16.12 -3.15 4.67
N GLU A 193 -16.68 -4.20 4.06
CA GLU A 193 -18.02 -4.13 3.46
C GLU A 193 -19.12 -3.85 4.49
N ASP A 194 -19.03 -4.43 5.69
CA ASP A 194 -19.99 -4.22 6.77
C ASP A 194 -19.94 -2.79 7.33
N ILE A 195 -18.73 -2.26 7.54
CA ILE A 195 -18.55 -0.86 8.00
C ILE A 195 -19.15 0.12 6.99
N ASN A 196 -19.03 -0.17 5.69
CA ASN A 196 -19.51 0.71 4.62
C ASN A 196 -20.92 0.37 4.12
N ARG A 197 -21.67 -0.51 4.81
CA ARG A 197 -22.96 -1.03 4.32
C ARG A 197 -24.00 0.07 4.06
N ASP A 198 -24.02 1.08 4.91
CA ASP A 198 -25.01 2.17 4.85
C ASP A 198 -24.47 3.44 4.17
N VAL A 199 -23.23 3.41 3.66
CA VAL A 199 -22.60 4.53 2.95
C VAL A 199 -23.23 4.67 1.56
N LYS A 200 -23.83 5.85 1.30
CA LYS A 200 -24.50 6.15 0.03
C LYS A 200 -23.66 7.07 -0.86
N ASP A 201 -22.97 8.03 -0.26
CA ASP A 201 -22.06 8.94 -0.94
C ASP A 201 -20.61 8.47 -0.72
N PRO A 202 -19.79 8.30 -1.78
CA PRO A 202 -18.38 7.97 -1.62
C PRO A 202 -17.60 8.94 -0.71
N SER A 203 -18.03 10.20 -0.60
CA SER A 203 -17.41 11.18 0.30
C SER A 203 -17.68 10.92 1.80
N ASP A 204 -18.66 10.08 2.13
CA ASP A 204 -18.97 9.65 3.50
C ASP A 204 -18.12 8.46 3.95
N ILE A 205 -17.27 7.89 3.08
CA ILE A 205 -16.38 6.78 3.45
C ILE A 205 -15.37 7.28 4.47
N ARG A 206 -15.33 6.61 5.62
CA ARG A 206 -14.34 6.84 6.69
C ARG A 206 -13.37 5.68 6.85
N VAL A 207 -13.78 4.47 6.49
CA VAL A 207 -12.91 3.28 6.54
C VAL A 207 -12.79 2.68 5.16
N ALA A 208 -11.57 2.61 4.64
CA ALA A 208 -11.26 1.97 3.37
C ALA A 208 -10.19 0.88 3.54
N ALA A 209 -9.90 0.15 2.47
CA ALA A 209 -8.82 -0.82 2.42
C ALA A 209 -8.03 -0.74 1.13
N THR A 210 -6.71 -0.89 1.26
CA THR A 210 -5.85 -1.11 0.10
C THR A 210 -5.70 -2.60 -0.18
N ILE A 211 -5.57 -2.95 -1.46
CA ILE A 211 -5.29 -4.32 -1.91
C ILE A 211 -4.09 -4.28 -2.87
N THR A 212 -3.12 -5.17 -2.64
CA THR A 212 -1.86 -5.20 -3.40
C THR A 212 -2.01 -5.97 -4.70
N ALA A 213 -1.07 -5.75 -5.64
CA ALA A 213 -1.00 -6.55 -6.86
C ALA A 213 -0.66 -8.03 -6.57
N HIS A 214 0.20 -8.27 -5.57
CA HIS A 214 0.71 -9.60 -5.29
C HIS A 214 -0.29 -10.47 -4.51
N HIS A 215 -1.10 -9.92 -3.60
CA HIS A 215 -2.16 -10.69 -2.91
C HIS A 215 -3.34 -11.05 -3.82
N LEU A 216 -3.50 -10.36 -4.96
CA LEU A 216 -4.45 -10.76 -6.00
C LEU A 216 -4.01 -12.01 -6.80
N SER A 217 -2.75 -12.41 -6.64
CA SER A 217 -2.15 -13.53 -7.39
C SER A 217 -1.72 -14.68 -6.48
N LEU A 218 -1.05 -14.35 -5.37
CA LEU A 218 -0.40 -15.28 -4.46
C LEU A 218 -1.38 -15.94 -3.48
N THR A 219 -1.00 -17.13 -3.05
CA THR A 219 -1.54 -17.92 -1.94
C THR A 219 -0.37 -18.43 -1.09
N ILE A 220 -0.66 -19.15 -0.01
CA ILE A 220 0.36 -19.76 0.84
C ILE A 220 1.34 -20.67 0.07
N ASP A 221 0.84 -21.43 -0.89
CA ASP A 221 1.64 -22.35 -1.71
C ASP A 221 2.74 -21.61 -2.48
N ASP A 222 2.46 -20.35 -2.86
CA ASP A 222 3.37 -19.57 -3.68
C ASP A 222 4.57 -19.01 -2.90
N TRP A 223 4.50 -18.90 -1.56
CA TRP A 223 5.60 -18.38 -0.73
C TRP A 223 6.21 -19.39 0.23
N ALA A 224 5.55 -20.51 0.54
CA ALA A 224 6.03 -21.50 1.49
C ALA A 224 7.46 -22.00 1.19
N GLY A 225 7.80 -22.16 -0.10
CA GLY A 225 9.14 -22.51 -0.57
C GLY A 225 9.86 -21.42 -1.36
N ASN A 226 9.23 -20.25 -1.55
CA ASN A 226 9.75 -19.18 -2.41
C ASN A 226 9.86 -17.86 -1.63
N PRO A 227 11.02 -17.59 -1.00
CA PRO A 227 11.25 -16.39 -0.20
C PRO A 227 10.92 -15.08 -0.91
N ILE A 228 11.08 -15.01 -2.25
CA ILE A 228 10.75 -13.82 -3.05
C ILE A 228 9.27 -13.40 -2.87
N ASN A 229 8.37 -14.37 -2.69
CA ASN A 229 6.93 -14.12 -2.52
C ASN A 229 6.52 -13.91 -1.06
N PHE A 230 7.44 -14.07 -0.09
CA PHE A 230 7.16 -13.84 1.32
C PHE A 230 7.04 -12.35 1.64
N CYS A 231 5.88 -11.95 2.16
CA CYS A 231 5.52 -10.60 2.61
C CYS A 231 4.67 -10.67 3.89
N LYS A 232 4.35 -9.51 4.48
CA LYS A 232 3.46 -9.39 5.64
C LYS A 232 2.38 -8.35 5.32
N PRO A 233 1.09 -8.65 5.54
CA PRO A 233 0.55 -9.96 5.93
C PRO A 233 0.84 -11.02 4.86
N VAL A 234 0.99 -12.27 5.28
CA VAL A 234 1.26 -13.36 4.32
C VAL A 234 0.07 -13.56 3.39
N ALA A 235 0.34 -13.94 2.13
CA ALA A 235 -0.73 -14.42 1.26
C ALA A 235 -1.34 -15.71 1.85
N LYS A 236 -2.67 -15.78 1.87
CA LYS A 236 -3.41 -16.81 2.63
C LYS A 236 -3.97 -17.89 1.71
N LEU A 237 -5.22 -18.29 1.93
CA LEU A 237 -5.83 -19.42 1.23
C LEU A 237 -6.40 -18.97 -0.12
N PRO A 238 -6.65 -19.92 -1.05
CA PRO A 238 -7.35 -19.62 -2.30
C PRO A 238 -8.71 -18.94 -2.10
N SER A 239 -9.42 -19.21 -1.00
CA SER A 239 -10.67 -18.53 -0.64
C SER A 239 -10.47 -17.05 -0.36
N ASP A 240 -9.40 -16.69 0.35
CA ASP A 240 -9.07 -15.31 0.64
C ASP A 240 -8.71 -14.56 -0.64
N LYS A 241 -7.84 -15.14 -1.47
CA LYS A 241 -7.50 -14.56 -2.78
C LYS A 241 -8.74 -14.27 -3.62
N ARG A 242 -9.70 -15.21 -3.69
CA ARG A 242 -10.97 -14.98 -4.42
C ARG A 242 -11.77 -13.80 -3.84
N ALA A 243 -11.80 -13.64 -2.52
CA ALA A 243 -12.45 -12.49 -1.88
C ALA A 243 -11.75 -11.18 -2.24
N LEU A 244 -10.42 -11.15 -2.21
CA LEU A 244 -9.61 -9.98 -2.60
C LEU A 244 -9.82 -9.60 -4.07
N VAL A 245 -9.77 -10.57 -4.98
CA VAL A 245 -10.01 -10.35 -6.42
C VAL A 245 -11.42 -9.82 -6.68
N LYS A 246 -12.42 -10.37 -5.99
CA LYS A 246 -13.80 -9.89 -6.09
C LYS A 246 -13.91 -8.45 -5.57
N ALA A 247 -13.26 -8.12 -4.45
CA ALA A 247 -13.26 -6.80 -3.84
C ALA A 247 -12.56 -5.76 -4.71
N ALA A 248 -11.33 -6.01 -5.16
CA ALA A 248 -10.55 -5.10 -6.00
C ALA A 248 -11.28 -4.80 -7.32
N THR A 249 -11.89 -5.81 -7.95
CA THR A 249 -12.62 -5.64 -9.22
C THR A 249 -14.07 -5.19 -9.04
N SER A 250 -14.53 -4.92 -7.82
CA SER A 250 -15.95 -4.62 -7.56
C SER A 250 -16.42 -3.26 -8.08
N GLY A 251 -15.51 -2.29 -8.25
CA GLY A 251 -15.86 -0.89 -8.49
C GLY A 251 -16.36 -0.16 -7.23
N LYS A 252 -16.25 -0.78 -6.04
CA LYS A 252 -16.64 -0.15 -4.77
C LYS A 252 -15.58 0.88 -4.35
N PRO A 253 -15.98 2.09 -3.92
CA PRO A 253 -15.06 3.20 -3.65
C PRO A 253 -14.20 3.04 -2.39
N TYR A 254 -14.49 2.07 -1.52
CA TYR A 254 -13.71 1.78 -0.31
C TYR A 254 -12.66 0.68 -0.49
N PHE A 255 -12.47 0.18 -1.72
CA PHE A 255 -11.32 -0.66 -2.08
C PHE A 255 -10.52 0.05 -3.17
N PHE A 256 -9.25 0.30 -2.90
CA PHE A 256 -8.35 0.94 -3.86
C PHE A 256 -6.94 0.38 -3.82
N PHE A 257 -6.12 0.77 -4.78
CA PHE A 257 -4.77 0.25 -4.93
C PHE A 257 -3.80 0.83 -3.91
N GLY A 258 -3.05 -0.07 -3.27
CA GLY A 258 -1.80 0.20 -2.58
C GLY A 258 -0.89 -1.01 -2.79
N SER A 259 0.26 -0.82 -3.41
CA SER A 259 1.09 -1.92 -3.88
C SER A 259 1.77 -2.70 -2.77
N ASP A 260 2.07 -2.02 -1.66
CA ASP A 260 3.06 -2.45 -0.68
C ASP A 260 4.34 -2.93 -1.38
N SER A 261 4.76 -2.20 -2.42
CA SER A 261 5.98 -2.52 -3.13
C SER A 261 7.15 -2.29 -2.18
N ALA A 262 7.73 -3.40 -1.74
CA ALA A 262 8.69 -3.45 -0.64
C ALA A 262 10.03 -4.03 -1.14
N PRO A 263 10.89 -3.20 -1.75
CA PRO A 263 12.15 -3.67 -2.30
C PRO A 263 13.10 -4.10 -1.18
N HIS A 264 13.76 -5.22 -1.42
CA HIS A 264 14.84 -5.76 -0.61
C HIS A 264 15.96 -6.24 -1.54
N PRO A 265 17.24 -6.06 -1.16
CA PRO A 265 18.33 -6.70 -1.85
C PRO A 265 18.12 -8.23 -1.88
N ILE A 266 18.47 -8.87 -2.99
CA ILE A 266 18.21 -10.30 -3.21
C ILE A 266 18.85 -11.18 -2.11
N GLU A 267 20.02 -10.80 -1.61
CA GLU A 267 20.71 -11.45 -0.50
C GLU A 267 19.91 -11.43 0.81
N SER A 268 19.02 -10.44 0.99
CA SER A 268 18.11 -10.38 2.13
C SER A 268 16.92 -11.33 2.02
N LYS A 269 16.65 -11.83 0.80
CA LYS A 269 15.63 -12.84 0.52
C LYS A 269 16.23 -14.26 0.51
N SER A 270 17.52 -14.39 0.20
CA SER A 270 18.27 -15.66 0.17
C SER A 270 18.89 -16.03 1.52
N LYS A 271 18.07 -16.15 2.57
CA LYS A 271 18.50 -16.50 3.94
C LYS A 271 17.85 -17.79 4.42
N HIS A 272 18.53 -18.49 5.34
CA HIS A 272 18.00 -19.69 6.00
C HIS A 272 16.98 -19.34 7.10
N VAL A 273 17.23 -18.26 7.85
CA VAL A 273 16.35 -17.73 8.90
C VAL A 273 16.35 -16.20 8.78
N GLY A 274 15.22 -15.56 9.10
CA GLY A 274 15.10 -14.10 9.05
C GLY A 274 15.08 -13.55 7.62
N VAL A 275 14.38 -14.24 6.71
CA VAL A 275 14.06 -13.74 5.37
C VAL A 275 13.29 -12.43 5.51
N CYS A 276 13.71 -11.38 4.79
CA CYS A 276 12.98 -10.12 4.81
C CYS A 276 11.61 -10.25 4.12
N ALA A 277 10.57 -9.77 4.79
CA ALA A 277 9.21 -9.71 4.27
C ALA A 277 9.05 -8.52 3.33
N GLY A 278 8.57 -8.78 2.10
CA GLY A 278 8.26 -7.75 1.11
C GLY A 278 8.34 -8.30 -0.31
N VAL A 279 7.41 -7.86 -1.16
CA VAL A 279 7.38 -8.16 -2.59
C VAL A 279 7.60 -6.86 -3.36
N PHE A 280 8.54 -6.84 -4.30
CA PHE A 280 8.80 -5.64 -5.11
C PHE A 280 7.95 -5.68 -6.38
N SER A 281 7.00 -4.75 -6.52
CA SER A 281 6.06 -4.72 -7.65
C SER A 281 6.05 -3.38 -8.41
N GLN A 282 6.78 -2.37 -7.93
CA GLN A 282 6.64 -0.98 -8.40
C GLN A 282 6.85 -0.83 -9.90
N SER A 283 7.85 -1.49 -10.49
CA SER A 283 8.24 -1.30 -11.90
C SER A 283 7.17 -1.70 -12.92
N LEU A 284 6.20 -2.52 -12.52
CA LEU A 284 5.11 -3.03 -13.37
C LEU A 284 3.77 -3.01 -12.63
N ALA A 285 3.60 -2.08 -11.67
CA ALA A 285 2.45 -2.00 -10.77
C ALA A 285 1.10 -2.04 -11.49
N ILE A 286 0.87 -1.14 -12.46
CA ILE A 286 -0.39 -1.11 -13.23
C ILE A 286 -0.53 -2.30 -14.19
N PRO A 287 0.50 -2.72 -14.95
CA PRO A 287 0.44 -3.96 -15.73
C PRO A 287 -0.03 -5.20 -14.96
N TYR A 288 0.46 -5.43 -13.73
CA TYR A 288 0.01 -6.56 -12.92
C TYR A 288 -1.49 -6.51 -12.62
N LEU A 289 -2.03 -5.32 -12.33
CA LEU A 289 -3.45 -5.14 -12.08
C LEU A 289 -4.28 -5.33 -13.35
N ALA A 290 -3.79 -4.87 -14.50
CA ALA A 290 -4.48 -5.03 -15.78
C ALA A 290 -4.70 -6.50 -16.14
N GLU A 291 -3.71 -7.38 -15.92
CA GLU A 291 -3.88 -8.85 -16.07
C GLU A 291 -5.02 -9.39 -15.19
N VAL A 292 -5.03 -9.02 -13.90
CA VAL A 292 -6.05 -9.49 -12.96
C VAL A 292 -7.43 -9.00 -13.40
N PHE A 293 -7.58 -7.70 -13.68
CA PHE A 293 -8.87 -7.11 -14.04
C PHE A 293 -9.39 -7.63 -15.38
N GLU A 294 -8.52 -7.86 -16.36
CA GLU A 294 -8.91 -8.50 -17.62
C GLU A 294 -9.33 -9.96 -17.41
N SER A 295 -8.61 -10.74 -16.61
CA SER A 295 -8.98 -12.13 -16.30
C SER A 295 -10.37 -12.27 -15.66
N GLN A 296 -10.82 -11.22 -14.98
CA GLN A 296 -12.15 -11.14 -14.37
C GLN A 296 -13.21 -10.53 -15.31
N GLY A 297 -12.85 -10.12 -16.53
CA GLY A 297 -13.74 -9.43 -17.47
C GLY A 297 -14.17 -8.04 -16.97
N LYS A 298 -13.36 -7.39 -16.12
CA LYS A 298 -13.73 -6.18 -15.38
C LYS A 298 -12.72 -5.04 -15.56
N LEU A 299 -12.03 -4.99 -16.69
CA LEU A 299 -11.03 -3.96 -16.98
C LEU A 299 -11.58 -2.52 -16.90
N ALA A 300 -12.87 -2.32 -17.19
CA ALA A 300 -13.56 -1.04 -17.03
C ALA A 300 -13.53 -0.48 -15.59
N ASN A 301 -13.42 -1.35 -14.58
CA ASN A 301 -13.35 -0.93 -13.17
C ASN A 301 -11.92 -0.58 -12.73
N LEU A 302 -10.89 -0.81 -13.56
CA LEU A 302 -9.50 -0.58 -13.17
C LEU A 302 -9.25 0.88 -12.83
N LYS A 303 -9.78 1.82 -13.63
CA LYS A 303 -9.66 3.26 -13.37
C LYS A 303 -10.19 3.64 -11.98
N SER A 304 -11.33 3.07 -11.59
CA SER A 304 -11.91 3.32 -10.27
C SER A 304 -10.97 2.88 -9.15
N PHE A 305 -10.39 1.68 -9.28
CA PHE A 305 -9.49 1.10 -8.27
C PHE A 305 -8.14 1.81 -8.13
N VAL A 306 -7.56 2.28 -9.25
CA VAL A 306 -6.21 2.86 -9.28
C VAL A 306 -6.18 4.38 -9.39
N SER A 307 -7.33 5.06 -9.49
CA SER A 307 -7.40 6.52 -9.68
C SER A 307 -8.56 7.12 -8.89
N ASP A 308 -9.81 6.81 -9.25
CA ASP A 308 -10.95 7.59 -8.73
C ASP A 308 -11.18 7.40 -7.22
N ALA A 309 -11.20 6.13 -6.75
CA ALA A 309 -11.39 5.81 -5.34
C ALA A 309 -10.29 6.39 -4.42
N PRO A 310 -8.98 6.19 -4.69
CA PRO A 310 -7.95 6.72 -3.81
C PRO A 310 -7.86 8.25 -3.85
N LEU A 311 -8.06 8.89 -5.01
CA LEU A 311 -8.11 10.37 -5.11
C LEU A 311 -9.25 10.96 -4.28
N SER A 312 -10.43 10.32 -4.33
CA SER A 312 -11.60 10.73 -3.56
C SER A 312 -11.38 10.54 -2.06
N PHE A 313 -10.91 9.36 -1.62
CA PHE A 313 -10.72 9.06 -0.20
C PHE A 313 -9.69 10.00 0.45
N TYR A 314 -8.57 10.27 -0.22
CA TYR A 314 -7.55 11.21 0.25
C TYR A 314 -7.90 12.69 0.01
N ALA A 315 -9.07 12.99 -0.56
CA ALA A 315 -9.50 14.34 -0.96
C ALA A 315 -8.40 15.08 -1.75
N PHE A 316 -7.70 14.36 -2.63
CA PHE A 316 -6.55 14.89 -3.35
C PHE A 316 -7.01 15.80 -4.48
N ASP A 317 -6.53 17.04 -4.46
CA ASP A 317 -6.74 18.00 -5.52
C ASP A 317 -5.83 17.66 -6.71
N THR A 318 -6.41 17.11 -7.78
CA THR A 318 -5.69 16.77 -9.02
C THR A 318 -5.02 17.96 -9.69
N GLU A 319 -5.35 19.19 -9.28
CA GLU A 319 -4.60 20.36 -9.73
C GLU A 319 -3.18 20.43 -9.17
N LYS A 320 -2.92 19.76 -8.04
CA LYS A 320 -1.62 19.75 -7.34
C LYS A 320 -0.67 18.65 -7.78
N VAL A 321 -1.01 17.84 -8.78
CA VAL A 321 -0.09 16.85 -9.33
C VAL A 321 1.18 17.50 -9.89
N LYS A 322 2.33 16.85 -9.72
CA LYS A 322 3.61 17.32 -10.26
C LYS A 322 3.67 17.25 -11.79
N SER A 323 2.93 16.32 -12.39
CA SER A 323 2.81 16.18 -13.85
C SER A 323 1.35 16.00 -14.25
N LYS A 324 0.92 16.71 -15.29
CA LYS A 324 -0.43 16.63 -15.88
C LYS A 324 -0.58 15.47 -16.86
N GLN A 325 0.47 14.68 -17.07
CA GLN A 325 0.39 13.51 -17.92
C GLN A 325 -0.55 12.46 -17.35
N THR A 326 -1.21 11.75 -18.25
CA THR A 326 -2.16 10.67 -17.93
C THR A 326 -1.56 9.31 -18.26
N VAL A 327 -1.97 8.28 -17.54
CA VAL A 327 -1.50 6.90 -17.77
C VAL A 327 -2.44 6.18 -18.73
N ILE A 328 -1.87 5.72 -19.84
CA ILE A 328 -2.56 4.88 -20.81
C ILE A 328 -2.05 3.45 -20.67
N ILE A 329 -2.94 2.49 -20.44
CA ILE A 329 -2.60 1.06 -20.61
C ILE A 329 -2.94 0.62 -22.03
N PHE A 330 -2.12 -0.25 -22.60
CA PHE A 330 -2.32 -0.79 -23.94
C PHE A 330 -1.79 -2.21 -24.04
N LYS A 331 -2.32 -2.98 -25.01
CA LYS A 331 -1.88 -4.35 -25.26
C LYS A 331 -0.48 -4.36 -25.85
N LYS A 332 0.45 -4.93 -25.11
CA LYS A 332 1.82 -5.22 -25.55
C LYS A 332 2.41 -6.26 -24.62
N THR A 333 2.80 -7.40 -25.17
CA THR A 333 3.47 -8.43 -24.39
C THR A 333 4.88 -7.98 -24.00
N THR A 334 5.19 -8.04 -22.71
CA THR A 334 6.52 -7.78 -22.15
C THR A 334 6.88 -8.86 -21.14
N VAL A 335 8.13 -9.28 -21.13
CA VAL A 335 8.67 -10.20 -20.13
C VAL A 335 9.10 -9.41 -18.91
N VAL A 336 8.70 -9.85 -17.72
CA VAL A 336 9.16 -9.28 -16.46
C VAL A 336 10.66 -9.60 -16.31
N PRO A 337 11.53 -8.60 -16.09
CA PRO A 337 12.96 -8.86 -15.94
C PRO A 337 13.25 -9.77 -14.74
N GLU A 338 14.27 -10.61 -14.85
CA GLU A 338 14.71 -11.49 -13.75
C GLU A 338 15.14 -10.70 -12.50
N THR A 339 15.81 -9.57 -12.72
CA THR A 339 16.28 -8.68 -11.65
C THR A 339 16.29 -7.23 -12.10
N ILE A 340 16.09 -6.31 -11.15
CA ILE A 340 16.32 -4.87 -11.30
C ILE A 340 17.60 -4.52 -10.54
N THR A 341 18.51 -3.77 -11.17
CA THR A 341 19.86 -3.51 -10.64
C THR A 341 20.32 -2.09 -10.94
N ASN A 342 21.14 -1.51 -10.06
CA ASN A 342 21.82 -0.25 -10.30
C ASN A 342 23.18 -0.40 -11.01
N GLY A 343 23.60 -1.64 -11.33
CA GLY A 343 24.91 -1.93 -11.92
C GLY A 343 26.05 -2.10 -10.91
N ASP A 344 25.90 -1.59 -9.70
CA ASP A 344 26.92 -1.58 -8.64
C ASP A 344 26.66 -2.65 -7.56
N GLY A 345 26.12 -3.80 -7.98
CA GLY A 345 25.92 -4.98 -7.14
C GLY A 345 24.57 -5.04 -6.39
N LEU A 346 23.82 -3.93 -6.28
CA LEU A 346 22.48 -3.95 -5.70
C LEU A 346 21.49 -4.59 -6.68
N LYS A 347 20.86 -5.69 -6.27
CA LYS A 347 19.86 -6.41 -7.08
C LYS A 347 18.58 -6.63 -6.31
N VAL A 348 17.44 -6.40 -6.97
CA VAL A 348 16.10 -6.67 -6.44
C VAL A 348 15.37 -7.58 -7.43
N ALA A 349 14.74 -8.64 -6.94
CA ALA A 349 13.87 -9.47 -7.78
C ALA A 349 12.47 -8.84 -7.84
N PRO A 350 11.92 -8.53 -9.02
CA PRO A 350 10.54 -8.08 -9.15
C PRO A 350 9.55 -9.23 -8.98
N PHE A 351 8.31 -8.89 -8.67
CA PHE A 351 7.20 -9.82 -8.62
C PHE A 351 6.99 -10.50 -9.98
N LYS A 352 6.76 -11.82 -10.01
CA LYS A 352 6.58 -12.58 -11.26
C LYS A 352 7.76 -12.45 -12.25
N ALA A 353 8.99 -12.36 -11.73
CA ALA A 353 10.22 -12.37 -12.54
C ALA A 353 10.20 -13.54 -13.56
N GLY A 354 10.50 -13.23 -14.83
CA GLY A 354 10.50 -14.20 -15.93
C GLY A 354 9.13 -14.46 -16.58
N ASP A 355 8.02 -14.06 -15.95
CA ASP A 355 6.68 -14.23 -16.53
C ASP A 355 6.40 -13.22 -17.67
N GLU A 356 5.42 -13.53 -18.50
CA GLU A 356 4.86 -12.60 -19.48
C GLU A 356 3.69 -11.79 -18.92
N LEU A 357 3.66 -10.49 -19.22
CA LEU A 357 2.50 -9.61 -19.07
C LEU A 357 2.05 -9.15 -20.45
N HIS A 358 0.75 -9.05 -20.69
CA HIS A 358 0.11 -8.66 -21.95
C HIS A 358 -0.28 -7.18 -22.01
N TRP A 359 -0.08 -6.45 -20.90
CA TRP A 359 -0.36 -5.04 -20.78
C TRP A 359 0.92 -4.25 -20.48
N ALA A 360 1.03 -3.09 -21.12
CA ALA A 360 2.09 -2.11 -20.84
C ALA A 360 1.46 -0.74 -20.56
N VAL A 361 2.26 0.15 -19.95
CA VAL A 361 1.88 1.54 -19.68
C VAL A 361 2.65 2.52 -20.55
N ARG A 362 2.04 3.65 -20.87
CA ARG A 362 2.71 4.83 -21.43
C ARG A 362 2.07 6.10 -20.88
N TRP A 363 2.84 7.18 -20.85
CA TRP A 363 2.39 8.50 -20.40
C TRP A 363 1.98 9.35 -21.59
N LYS A 364 0.83 10.02 -21.50
CA LYS A 364 0.30 10.93 -22.53
C LYS A 364 0.13 12.34 -21.99
#